data_AF-A0A0G3XGR9-F1
#
_entry.id   AF-A0A0G3XGR9-F1
#
_cell.length_a   1.000
_cell.length_b   1.000
_cell.length_c   1.000
_cell.angle_alpha   90.00
_cell.angle_beta   90.00
_cell.angle_gamma   90.00
#
_symmetry.space_group_name_H-M   'P 1'
#
loop_
_entity.id
_entity.type
_entity.pdbx_description
1 polymer ?
#
loop_
_entity_poly.entity_id
_entity_poly.type
_entity_poly.pdbx_seq_one_letter_code
_entity_poly.pdbx_strand_id
1 'polypeptide(L)'
;MASAKTESATADSRTIWTIGYERATVPAVIDALADAGIEVLVDVRALPLSRRPGFSKTALAGAAMEAGIGYRHLKPLGTPKEGREAARSGDYARLAKIYGGQLELPEALAAAAELRDLAAERRVALLCFCGDAGQCHRSLLLGAMLGDFKAVHLHPAMA
;
A
#
# COMPACT_ATOMS: atom_id res chain seq x y z
N MET A 1 -24.72 -39.66 -14.65
CA MET A 1 -25.74 -39.05 -13.78
C MET A 1 -25.30 -39.21 -12.33
N ALA A 2 -24.46 -38.29 -11.85
CA ALA A 2 -24.24 -38.06 -10.44
C ALA A 2 -23.94 -36.56 -10.33
N SER A 3 -24.99 -35.81 -10.05
CA SER A 3 -24.95 -34.37 -9.84
C SER A 3 -24.12 -34.06 -8.60
N ALA A 4 -23.01 -33.35 -8.76
CA ALA A 4 -22.39 -32.63 -7.67
C ALA A 4 -23.13 -31.31 -7.50
N LYS A 5 -23.86 -31.18 -6.38
CA LYS A 5 -24.51 -29.95 -5.96
C LYS A 5 -23.48 -29.06 -5.24
N THR A 6 -23.56 -27.79 -5.59
CA THR A 6 -22.90 -26.58 -5.11
C THR A 6 -22.83 -26.42 -3.60
N GLU A 7 -21.75 -25.79 -3.11
CA GLU A 7 -21.70 -24.87 -1.96
C GLU A 7 -20.38 -24.06 -2.03
N SER A 8 -20.32 -23.00 -2.85
CA SER A 8 -20.34 -21.60 -2.40
C SER A 8 -19.55 -21.30 -1.12
N ALA A 9 -18.21 -21.20 -1.24
CA ALA A 9 -17.43 -20.41 -0.30
C ALA A 9 -17.96 -18.97 -0.39
N THR A 10 -18.54 -18.46 0.70
CA THR A 10 -18.74 -17.02 0.87
C THR A 10 -17.41 -16.36 0.56
N ALA A 11 -17.37 -15.47 -0.44
CA ALA A 11 -16.17 -14.74 -0.78
C ALA A 11 -15.74 -13.94 0.45
N ASP A 12 -14.84 -14.50 1.26
CA ASP A 12 -14.13 -13.75 2.28
C ASP A 12 -13.44 -12.62 1.53
N SER A 13 -13.97 -11.41 1.69
CA SER A 13 -13.42 -10.23 1.04
C SER A 13 -11.97 -10.12 1.50
N ARG A 14 -11.03 -10.42 0.61
CA ARG A 14 -9.60 -10.32 0.90
C ARG A 14 -9.35 -8.91 1.40
N THR A 15 -8.74 -8.76 2.57
CA THR A 15 -8.55 -7.44 3.17
C THR A 15 -7.15 -6.94 2.84
N ILE A 16 -7.04 -5.66 2.49
CA ILE A 16 -5.76 -4.99 2.33
C ILE A 16 -5.71 -3.77 3.23
N TRP A 17 -4.62 -3.63 3.97
CA TRP A 17 -4.44 -2.50 4.86
C TRP A 17 -3.64 -1.42 4.16
N THR A 18 -3.77 -0.19 4.62
CA THR A 18 -2.93 0.91 4.16
C THR A 18 -2.51 1.78 5.34
N ILE A 19 -1.29 2.32 5.34
CA ILE A 19 -0.84 3.23 6.40
C ILE A 19 -0.08 4.44 5.85
N GLY A 20 -0.49 5.63 6.34
CA GLY A 20 0.03 6.92 5.92
C GLY A 20 1.10 7.44 6.88
N TYR A 21 2.22 7.85 6.30
CA TYR A 21 3.34 8.54 6.91
C TYR A 21 3.10 9.83 7.67
N GLU A 22 2.43 10.77 7.00
CA GLU A 22 2.80 12.18 6.94
C GLU A 22 3.06 12.87 8.27
N ARG A 23 2.31 12.47 9.31
CA ARG A 23 2.34 13.10 10.64
C ARG A 23 2.69 12.12 11.76
N ALA A 24 3.24 10.94 11.46
CA ALA A 24 3.57 9.93 12.47
C ALA A 24 5.07 9.65 12.60
N THR A 25 5.57 9.28 13.78
CA THR A 25 6.94 8.79 13.93
C THR A 25 7.07 7.36 13.40
N VAL A 26 8.30 6.84 13.23
CA VAL A 26 8.49 5.42 12.90
C VAL A 26 7.89 4.51 13.98
N PRO A 27 8.15 4.72 15.29
CA PRO A 27 7.50 3.93 16.35
C PRO A 27 5.97 3.92 16.22
N ALA A 28 5.34 5.08 16.05
CA ALA A 28 3.87 5.15 15.90
C ALA A 28 3.34 4.39 14.67
N VAL A 29 4.12 4.33 13.58
CA VAL A 29 3.77 3.51 12.41
C VAL A 29 3.94 2.02 12.72
N ILE A 30 5.03 1.63 13.37
CA ILE A 30 5.29 0.24 13.73
C ILE A 30 4.24 -0.28 14.73
N ASP A 31 3.89 0.50 15.75
CA ASP A 31 2.86 0.16 16.74
C ASP A 31 1.51 -0.06 16.05
N ALA A 32 1.09 0.85 15.18
CA ALA A 32 -0.17 0.72 14.44
C ALA A 32 -0.19 -0.51 13.51
N LEU A 33 0.95 -0.91 12.96
CA LEU A 33 1.08 -2.13 12.16
C LEU A 33 1.00 -3.38 13.04
N ALA A 34 1.69 -3.38 14.18
CA ALA A 34 1.69 -4.48 15.14
C ALA A 34 0.30 -4.71 15.75
N ASP A 35 -0.38 -3.65 16.16
CA ASP A 35 -1.76 -3.70 16.70
C ASP A 35 -2.75 -4.26 15.68
N ALA A 36 -2.53 -3.96 14.40
CA ALA A 36 -3.33 -4.49 13.29
C ALA A 36 -2.87 -5.89 12.85
N GLY A 37 -1.84 -6.47 13.48
CA GLY A 37 -1.27 -7.78 13.13
C GLY A 37 -0.75 -7.84 11.70
N ILE A 38 -0.16 -6.75 11.19
CA ILE A 38 0.40 -6.72 9.85
C ILE A 38 1.68 -7.55 9.81
N GLU A 39 1.76 -8.46 8.83
CA GLU A 39 2.90 -9.35 8.64
C GLU A 39 3.88 -8.78 7.60
N VAL A 40 3.39 -7.99 6.65
CA VAL A 40 4.22 -7.40 5.59
C VAL A 40 3.85 -5.94 5.34
N LEU A 41 4.84 -5.07 5.48
CA LEU A 41 4.78 -3.69 5.02
C LEU A 41 5.25 -3.60 3.57
N VAL A 42 4.34 -3.25 2.67
CA VAL A 42 4.64 -3.01 1.26
C VAL A 42 4.80 -1.51 1.02
N ASP A 43 6.03 -1.10 0.75
CA ASP A 43 6.35 0.25 0.31
C ASP A 43 6.03 0.40 -1.18
N VAL A 44 5.05 1.24 -1.50
CA VAL A 44 4.67 1.58 -2.88
C VAL A 44 5.23 2.94 -3.32
N ARG A 45 6.21 3.50 -2.61
CA ARG A 45 6.87 4.74 -3.04
C ARG A 45 7.77 4.46 -4.24
N ALA A 46 7.65 5.26 -5.31
CA ALA A 46 8.57 5.19 -6.44
C ALA A 46 10.02 5.52 -6.02
N LEU A 47 10.17 6.45 -5.07
CA LEU A 47 11.43 6.77 -4.40
C LEU A 47 11.21 6.64 -2.90
N PRO A 48 11.77 5.62 -2.23
CA PRO A 48 11.61 5.40 -0.80
C PRO A 48 12.58 6.30 0.01
N LEU A 49 12.58 7.59 -0.34
CA LEU A 49 13.36 8.64 0.28
C LEU A 49 12.40 9.55 1.03
N SER A 50 12.72 9.86 2.28
CA SER A 50 11.92 10.74 3.13
C SER A 50 12.82 11.68 3.89
N ARG A 51 12.38 12.93 4.05
CA ARG A 51 13.00 13.90 4.96
C ARG A 51 12.56 13.69 6.41
N ARG A 52 11.52 12.87 6.64
CA ARG A 52 11.04 12.54 7.98
C ARG A 52 12.00 11.51 8.59
N PRO A 53 12.53 11.75 9.81
CA PRO A 53 13.49 10.86 10.44
C PRO A 53 13.02 9.40 10.46
N GLY A 54 13.91 8.47 10.13
CA GLY A 54 13.64 7.03 10.14
C GLY A 54 12.83 6.47 8.96
N PHE A 55 12.26 7.31 8.09
CA PHE A 55 11.45 6.84 6.93
C PHE A 55 12.25 6.62 5.64
N SER A 56 13.58 6.57 5.71
CA SER A 56 14.39 6.04 4.59
C SER A 56 14.15 4.53 4.46
N LYS A 57 14.32 3.99 3.25
CA LYS A 57 14.13 2.54 2.99
C LYS A 57 14.83 1.65 4.02
N THR A 58 16.12 1.87 4.23
CA THR A 58 16.93 1.01 5.11
C THR A 58 16.50 1.11 6.57
N ALA A 59 16.30 2.33 7.07
CA ALA A 59 15.89 2.54 8.46
C ALA A 59 14.49 1.96 8.74
N LEU A 60 13.54 2.20 7.83
CA LEU A 60 12.18 1.68 7.97
C LEU A 60 12.12 0.16 7.84
N ALA A 61 12.87 -0.43 6.91
CA ALA A 61 12.95 -1.88 6.77
C ALA A 61 13.58 -2.52 8.02
N GLY A 62 14.60 -1.89 8.62
CA GLY A 62 15.18 -2.33 9.89
C GLY A 62 14.17 -2.30 11.03
N ALA A 63 13.49 -1.17 11.22
CA ALA A 63 12.47 -1.03 12.27
C ALA A 63 11.29 -2.01 12.09
N ALA A 64 10.85 -2.25 10.85
CA ALA A 64 9.83 -3.25 10.56
C ALA A 64 10.30 -4.67 10.91
N MET A 65 11.53 -5.02 10.51
CA MET A 65 12.11 -6.33 10.80
C MET A 65 12.30 -6.57 12.31
N GLU A 66 12.74 -5.56 13.06
CA GLU A 66 12.85 -5.63 14.53
C GLU A 66 11.50 -5.90 15.20
N ALA A 67 10.41 -5.43 14.62
CA ALA A 67 9.04 -5.72 15.06
C ALA A 67 8.46 -7.03 14.49
N GLY A 68 9.25 -7.83 13.78
CA GLY A 68 8.80 -9.07 13.14
C GLY A 68 7.96 -8.87 11.87
N ILE A 69 7.98 -7.68 11.30
CA ILE A 69 7.20 -7.30 10.11
C ILE A 69 8.11 -7.37 8.87
N GLY A 70 7.73 -8.15 7.88
CA GLY A 70 8.43 -8.21 6.61
C GLY A 70 8.36 -6.88 5.85
N TYR A 71 9.40 -6.54 5.11
CA TYR A 71 9.44 -5.33 4.29
C TYR A 71 9.59 -5.68 2.80
N ARG A 72 8.69 -5.17 1.96
CA ARG A 72 8.76 -5.33 0.51
C ARG A 72 8.63 -3.98 -0.18
N HIS A 73 9.47 -3.71 -1.17
CA HIS A 73 9.41 -2.48 -1.95
C HIS A 73 8.97 -2.78 -3.38
N LEU A 74 7.74 -2.38 -3.72
CA LEU A 74 7.17 -2.54 -5.06
C LEU A 74 7.24 -1.21 -5.80
N LYS A 75 8.46 -0.86 -6.21
CA LYS A 75 8.75 0.38 -6.96
C LYS A 75 7.83 0.61 -8.17
N PRO A 76 7.48 -0.39 -9.00
CA PRO A 76 6.63 -0.19 -10.17
C PRO A 76 5.22 0.32 -9.84
N LEU A 77 4.73 0.07 -8.63
CA LEU A 77 3.47 0.60 -8.13
C LEU A 77 3.58 2.05 -7.62
N GLY A 78 4.74 2.67 -7.73
CA GLY A 78 4.94 4.03 -7.26
C GLY A 78 4.56 5.11 -8.26
N THR A 79 4.09 6.24 -7.73
CA THR A 79 3.75 7.40 -8.56
C THR A 79 4.98 7.98 -9.26
N PRO A 80 4.96 8.20 -10.59
CA PRO A 80 6.03 8.88 -11.35
C PRO A 80 6.32 10.30 -10.83
N LYS A 81 7.42 10.91 -11.28
CA LYS A 81 7.84 12.24 -10.80
C LYS A 81 6.76 13.29 -11.04
N GLU A 82 6.21 13.32 -12.24
CA GLU A 82 5.18 14.23 -12.72
C GLU A 82 3.88 14.04 -11.92
N GLY A 83 3.55 12.80 -11.57
CA GLY A 83 2.40 12.49 -10.71
C GLY A 83 2.63 12.96 -9.27
N ARG A 84 3.84 12.80 -8.72
CA ARG A 84 4.19 13.34 -7.39
C ARG A 84 4.15 14.87 -7.37
N GLU A 85 4.53 15.54 -8.44
CA GLU A 85 4.42 16.99 -8.60
C GLU A 85 2.95 17.43 -8.62
N ALA A 86 2.10 16.74 -9.40
CA ALA A 86 0.66 16.99 -9.42
C ALA A 86 0.01 16.80 -8.04
N ALA A 87 0.38 15.74 -7.31
CA ALA A 87 -0.10 15.50 -5.95
C ALA A 87 0.29 16.64 -4.99
N ARG A 88 1.50 17.19 -5.11
CA ARG A 88 1.98 18.31 -4.28
C ARG A 88 1.27 19.63 -4.59
N SER A 89 0.86 19.84 -5.84
CA SER A 89 0.11 21.03 -6.24
C SER A 89 -1.40 20.91 -6.01
N GLY A 90 -1.88 19.78 -5.48
CA GLY A 90 -3.32 19.50 -5.31
C GLY A 90 -4.06 19.19 -6.62
N ASP A 91 -3.34 18.95 -7.71
CA ASP A 91 -3.94 18.60 -9.01
C ASP A 91 -4.20 17.08 -9.10
N TYR A 92 -5.23 16.65 -8.37
CA TYR A 92 -5.60 15.24 -8.26
C TYR A 92 -6.09 14.64 -9.58
N ALA A 93 -6.69 15.44 -10.46
CA ALA A 93 -7.12 14.98 -11.77
C ALA A 93 -5.91 14.61 -12.65
N ARG A 94 -4.88 15.46 -12.65
CA ARG A 94 -3.62 15.17 -13.34
C ARG A 94 -2.87 14.00 -12.70
N LEU A 95 -2.87 13.89 -11.38
CA LEU A 95 -2.32 12.73 -10.67
C LEU A 95 -3.00 11.43 -11.15
N ALA A 96 -4.34 11.40 -11.18
CA ALA A 96 -5.11 10.24 -11.60
C ALA A 96 -4.76 9.80 -13.03
N LYS A 97 -4.67 10.76 -13.96
CA LYS A 97 -4.27 10.48 -15.35
C LYS A 97 -2.86 9.90 -15.45
N ILE A 98 -1.88 10.54 -14.81
CA ILE A 98 -0.46 10.12 -14.90
C ILE A 98 -0.28 8.75 -14.23
N TYR A 99 -0.87 8.57 -13.06
CA TYR A 99 -0.72 7.32 -12.32
C TYR A 99 -1.51 6.17 -12.94
N GLY A 100 -2.68 6.43 -13.54
CA GLY A 100 -3.40 5.44 -14.34
C GLY A 100 -2.52 4.86 -15.46
N GLY A 101 -1.86 5.72 -16.25
CA GLY A 101 -0.93 5.27 -17.28
C GLY A 101 0.27 4.49 -16.74
N GLN A 102 0.78 4.84 -15.54
CA GLN A 102 1.83 4.05 -14.87
C GLN A 102 1.35 2.64 -14.54
N LEU A 103 0.10 2.49 -14.08
CA LEU A 103 -0.46 1.21 -13.66
C LEU A 103 -0.77 0.27 -14.85
N GLU A 104 -0.85 0.80 -16.07
CA GLU A 104 -0.99 0.01 -17.30
C GLU A 104 0.34 -0.61 -17.80
N LEU A 105 1.48 -0.20 -17.23
CA LEU A 105 2.78 -0.70 -17.65
C LEU A 105 2.98 -2.18 -17.25
N PRO A 106 3.65 -3.01 -18.07
CA PRO A 106 3.86 -4.43 -17.78
C PRO A 106 4.51 -4.69 -16.40
N GLU A 107 5.48 -3.87 -16.00
CA GLU A 107 6.13 -3.99 -14.70
C GLU A 107 5.21 -3.65 -13.53
N ALA A 108 4.24 -2.74 -13.74
CA ALA A 108 3.25 -2.39 -12.72
C ALA A 108 2.22 -3.51 -12.57
N LEU A 109 1.77 -4.10 -13.68
CA LEU A 109 0.89 -5.27 -13.68
C LEU A 109 1.53 -6.47 -12.98
N ALA A 110 2.81 -6.75 -13.26
CA ALA A 110 3.56 -7.81 -12.60
C ALA A 110 3.71 -7.56 -11.09
N ALA A 111 4.03 -6.33 -10.68
CA ALA A 111 4.11 -5.97 -9.26
C ALA A 111 2.74 -6.01 -8.56
N ALA A 112 1.66 -5.69 -9.27
CA ALA A 112 0.30 -5.80 -8.76
C ALA A 112 -0.10 -7.26 -8.55
N ALA A 113 0.29 -8.16 -9.45
CA ALA A 113 0.10 -9.61 -9.27
C ALA A 113 0.85 -10.11 -8.02
N GLU A 114 2.13 -9.75 -7.88
CA GLU A 114 2.93 -10.08 -6.69
C GLU A 114 2.26 -9.57 -5.40
N LEU A 115 1.75 -8.33 -5.40
CA LEU A 115 1.03 -7.78 -4.27
C LEU A 115 -0.24 -8.56 -3.93
N ARG A 116 -1.00 -8.98 -4.95
CA ARG A 116 -2.23 -9.76 -4.75
C ARG A 116 -1.94 -11.14 -4.17
N ASP A 117 -0.88 -11.80 -4.63
CA ASP A 117 -0.45 -13.09 -4.09
C ASP A 117 -0.01 -12.94 -2.63
N LEU A 118 0.80 -11.92 -2.31
CA LEU A 118 1.19 -11.59 -0.93
C LEU A 118 -0.02 -11.34 -0.03
N ALA A 119 -1.00 -10.58 -0.50
CA ALA A 119 -2.19 -10.22 0.27
C ALA A 119 -3.22 -11.36 0.35
N ALA A 120 -3.09 -12.41 -0.46
CA ALA A 120 -3.90 -13.63 -0.35
C ALA A 120 -3.41 -14.55 0.77
N GLU A 121 -2.12 -14.50 1.10
CA GLU A 121 -1.48 -15.37 2.11
C GLU A 121 -1.26 -14.68 3.45
N ARG A 122 -1.01 -13.36 3.44
CA ARG A 122 -0.58 -12.60 4.63
C ARG A 122 -1.32 -11.28 4.78
N ARG A 123 -1.34 -10.75 6.00
CA ARG A 123 -1.84 -9.41 6.30
C ARG A 123 -0.85 -8.37 5.80
N VAL A 124 -1.21 -7.71 4.69
CA VAL A 124 -0.36 -6.73 3.99
C VAL A 124 -0.84 -5.31 4.23
N ALA A 125 0.09 -4.40 4.57
CA ALA A 125 -0.17 -2.96 4.61
C ALA A 125 0.57 -2.19 3.51
N LEU A 126 -0.15 -1.38 2.73
CA LEU A 126 0.41 -0.45 1.75
C LEU A 126 0.84 0.86 2.39
N LEU A 127 2.13 1.14 2.33
CA LEU A 127 2.74 2.36 2.87
C LEU A 127 2.86 3.46 1.81
N CYS A 128 2.44 4.67 2.17
CA CYS A 128 2.76 5.89 1.43
C CYS A 128 3.02 7.06 2.39
N PHE A 129 3.53 8.17 1.86
CA PHE A 129 3.68 9.42 2.57
C PHE A 129 2.36 10.01 3.10
N CYS A 130 1.31 10.18 2.28
CA CYS A 130 0.12 10.96 2.64
C CYS A 130 -0.58 10.42 3.90
N GLY A 131 -0.97 11.30 4.83
CA GLY A 131 -1.71 10.92 6.03
C GLY A 131 -3.17 10.54 5.74
N ASP A 132 -3.80 11.25 4.80
CA ASP A 132 -5.15 10.94 4.30
C ASP A 132 -5.08 9.96 3.12
N ALA A 133 -5.83 8.86 3.21
CA ALA A 133 -5.94 7.88 2.14
C ALA A 133 -6.83 8.38 0.99
N GLY A 134 -7.85 9.21 1.26
CA GLY A 134 -8.85 9.67 0.28
C GLY A 134 -8.28 10.55 -0.83
N GLN A 135 -7.12 11.18 -0.60
CA GLN A 135 -6.43 12.06 -1.54
C GLN A 135 -5.00 11.57 -1.84
N CYS A 136 -4.83 10.25 -1.91
CA CYS A 136 -3.55 9.59 -2.09
C CYS A 136 -3.56 8.68 -3.31
N HIS A 137 -2.39 8.48 -3.94
CA HIS A 137 -2.24 7.49 -5.01
C HIS A 137 -2.61 6.07 -4.57
N ARG A 138 -2.59 5.77 -3.26
CA ARG A 138 -3.02 4.46 -2.75
C ARG A 138 -4.49 4.19 -3.06
N SER A 139 -5.36 5.19 -3.01
CA SER A 139 -6.78 5.02 -3.39
C SER A 139 -6.93 4.74 -4.88
N LEU A 140 -6.09 5.36 -5.71
CA LEU A 140 -6.04 5.06 -7.15
C LEU A 140 -5.53 3.63 -7.41
N LEU A 141 -4.48 3.20 -6.69
CA LEU A 141 -3.95 1.83 -6.78
C LEU A 141 -5.00 0.81 -6.33
N LEU A 142 -5.69 1.08 -5.21
CA LEU A 142 -6.75 0.23 -4.69
C LEU A 142 -7.87 0.08 -5.72
N GLY A 143 -8.37 1.19 -6.25
CA GLY A 143 -9.45 1.16 -7.24
C GLY A 143 -9.05 0.48 -8.56
N ALA A 144 -7.82 0.67 -9.02
CA ALA A 144 -7.37 0.14 -10.30
C ALA A 144 -6.99 -1.36 -10.26
N MET A 145 -6.37 -1.82 -9.16
CA MET A 145 -5.71 -3.13 -9.11
C MET A 145 -6.20 -4.06 -8.00
N LEU A 146 -6.96 -3.53 -7.02
CA LEU A 146 -7.37 -4.25 -5.82
C LEU A 146 -8.85 -4.01 -5.51
N GLY A 147 -9.69 -3.78 -6.53
CA GLY A 147 -11.11 -3.49 -6.35
C GLY A 147 -11.91 -4.64 -5.73
N ASP A 148 -11.36 -5.86 -5.76
CA ASP A 148 -11.89 -7.05 -5.08
C ASP A 148 -11.46 -7.16 -3.61
N PHE A 149 -10.55 -6.29 -3.14
CA PHE A 149 -10.11 -6.27 -1.75
C PHE A 149 -10.88 -5.23 -0.93
N LYS A 150 -11.24 -5.59 0.31
CA LYS A 150 -11.71 -4.63 1.31
C LYS A 150 -10.52 -3.82 1.82
N ALA A 151 -10.50 -2.52 1.54
CA ALA A 151 -9.46 -1.63 2.06
C ALA A 151 -9.73 -1.23 3.52
N VAL A 152 -8.72 -1.33 4.37
CA VAL A 152 -8.73 -0.84 5.76
C VAL A 152 -7.60 0.17 5.94
N HIS A 153 -7.94 1.39 6.34
CA HIS A 153 -6.96 2.47 6.54
C HIS A 153 -6.53 2.53 8.01
N LEU A 154 -5.24 2.31 8.26
CA LEU A 154 -4.62 2.44 9.58
C LEU A 154 -4.19 3.89 9.79
N HIS A 155 -4.39 4.36 11.02
CA HIS A 155 -4.09 5.73 11.43
C HIS A 155 -3.10 5.71 12.60
N PRO A 156 -1.80 5.87 12.33
CA PRO A 156 -0.79 5.91 13.39
C PRO A 156 -0.96 7.17 14.25
N ALA A 157 -0.53 7.09 15.51
CA ALA A 157 -0.52 8.23 16.40
C ALA A 157 0.28 9.40 15.80
N MET A 158 -0.29 10.60 15.91
CA MET A 158 0.33 11.81 15.39
C MET A 158 1.50 12.26 16.29
N ALA A 159 2.53 12.82 15.65
CA ALA A 159 3.74 13.37 16.24
C ALA A 159 3.74 14.90 16.20
#